data_AF-A0A7J7JZK4-F1
#
_entry.id   AF-A0A7J7JZK4-F1
#
_cell.length_a   1.000
_cell.length_b   1.000
_cell.length_c   1.000
_cell.angle_alpha   90.00
_cell.angle_beta   90.00
_cell.angle_gamma   90.00
#
_symmetry.space_group_name_H-M   'P 1'
#
loop_
_entity.id
_entity.type
_entity.pdbx_description
1 polymer ?
#
loop_
_entity_poly.entity_id
_entity_poly.type
_entity_poly.pdbx_seq_one_letter_code
_entity_poly.pdbx_strand_id
1 'polypeptide(L)'
;MPSKLFRAIIIGPPGSGKGTIAKRIVKDFGLTHLASGDVLRRQVAEKSEIGLAAEKYINEGSLVPDNLMMKLVLSELRGECQYHYDYQYWTGTVSETQS
;
A
#
# COMPACT_ATOMS: atom_id res chain seq x y z
N MET A 1 -7.45 -11.34 21.69
CA MET A 1 -6.29 -10.43 21.87
C MET A 1 -6.20 -9.58 20.62
N PRO A 2 -6.01 -8.24 20.69
CA PRO A 2 -5.70 -7.49 19.48
C PRO A 2 -4.35 -8.00 18.97
N SER A 3 -4.36 -8.69 17.82
CA SER A 3 -3.14 -9.15 17.16
C SER A 3 -2.29 -7.93 16.82
N LYS A 4 -1.04 -7.91 17.27
CA LYS A 4 -0.11 -6.82 16.99
C LYS A 4 0.15 -6.78 15.49
N LEU A 5 -0.38 -5.75 14.82
CA LEU A 5 -0.22 -5.55 13.38
C LEU A 5 1.17 -4.99 13.07
N PHE A 6 1.84 -5.57 12.10
CA PHE A 6 3.13 -5.08 11.63
C PHE A 6 2.94 -3.90 10.66
N ARG A 7 3.57 -2.76 10.97
CA ARG A 7 3.56 -1.56 10.13
C ARG A 7 4.99 -1.11 9.89
N ALA A 8 5.37 -0.95 8.62
CA ALA A 8 6.72 -0.55 8.21
C ALA A 8 6.65 0.56 7.17
N ILE A 9 7.70 1.40 7.13
CA ILE A 9 7.87 2.47 6.14
C ILE A 9 9.22 2.28 5.47
N ILE A 10 9.25 2.37 4.13
CA ILE A 10 10.48 2.26 3.32
C ILE A 10 10.78 3.62 2.72
N ILE A 11 11.95 4.19 3.06
CA ILE A 11 12.38 5.54 2.64
C ILE A 11 13.72 5.43 1.91
N GLY A 12 13.97 6.32 0.95
CA GLY A 12 15.20 6.35 0.17
C GLY A 12 15.10 7.19 -1.12
N PRO A 13 16.23 7.56 -1.74
CA PRO A 13 16.26 8.51 -2.87
C PRO A 13 15.59 7.94 -4.13
N PRO A 14 15.03 8.77 -5.03
CA PRO A 14 14.46 8.31 -6.31
C PRO A 14 15.41 7.35 -7.04
N GLY A 15 14.89 6.27 -7.62
CA GLY A 15 15.72 5.25 -8.28
C GLY A 15 16.41 4.23 -7.36
N SER A 16 16.36 4.38 -6.03
CA SER A 16 17.03 3.45 -5.09
C SER A 16 16.42 2.04 -4.98
N GLY A 17 15.45 1.68 -5.84
CA GLY A 17 14.85 0.34 -5.84
C GLY A 17 13.86 0.01 -4.72
N LYS A 18 13.39 1.00 -3.94
CA LYS A 18 12.40 0.80 -2.85
C LYS A 18 11.20 -0.02 -3.26
N GLY A 19 10.61 0.28 -4.42
CA GLY A 19 9.45 -0.43 -4.94
C GLY A 19 9.76 -1.91 -5.22
N THR A 20 10.97 -2.22 -5.66
CA THR A 20 11.43 -3.60 -5.86
C THR A 20 11.54 -4.34 -4.54
N ILE A 21 12.11 -3.71 -3.51
CA ILE A 21 12.23 -4.28 -2.17
C ILE A 21 10.84 -4.47 -1.54
N ALA A 22 9.97 -3.47 -1.63
CA ALA A 22 8.62 -3.52 -1.09
C ALA A 22 7.79 -4.66 -1.70
N LYS A 23 7.86 -4.85 -3.03
CA LYS A 23 7.20 -5.97 -3.71
C LYS A 23 7.69 -7.33 -3.24
N ARG A 24 8.99 -7.48 -2.94
CA ARG A 24 9.54 -8.73 -2.40
C ARG A 24 9.02 -8.99 -0.98
N ILE A 25 9.07 -7.98 -0.11
CA ILE A 25 8.55 -8.09 1.27
C ILE A 25 7.07 -8.49 1.27
N VAL A 26 6.27 -7.88 0.41
CA VAL A 26 4.84 -8.18 0.27
C VAL A 26 4.61 -9.62 -0.18
N LYS A 27 5.38 -10.08 -1.17
CA LYS A 27 5.32 -11.46 -1.66
C LYS A 27 5.71 -12.47 -0.58
N ASP A 28 6.76 -12.19 0.18
CA ASP A 28 7.34 -13.16 1.11
C ASP A 28 6.58 -13.22 2.46
N PHE A 29 5.95 -12.11 2.87
CA PHE A 29 5.27 -11.99 4.17
C PHE A 29 3.75 -11.79 4.09
N GLY A 30 3.16 -11.75 2.90
CA GLY A 30 1.72 -11.57 2.72
C GLY A 30 1.19 -10.21 3.23
N LEU A 31 2.03 -9.17 3.18
CA LEU A 31 1.69 -7.84 3.66
C LEU A 31 1.01 -7.00 2.58
N THR A 32 0.13 -6.08 2.96
CA THR A 32 -0.41 -5.09 2.03
C THR A 32 0.61 -3.99 1.75
N HIS A 33 0.78 -3.64 0.47
CA HIS A 33 1.67 -2.57 0.05
C HIS A 33 0.90 -1.29 -0.23
N LEU A 34 1.22 -0.22 0.49
CA LEU A 34 0.71 1.12 0.22
C LEU A 34 1.84 2.00 -0.32
N ALA A 35 1.79 2.31 -1.61
CA ALA A 35 2.67 3.28 -2.25
C ALA A 35 1.95 4.62 -2.41
N SER A 36 2.44 5.67 -1.73
CA SER A 36 1.82 7.01 -1.77
C SER A 36 1.63 7.56 -3.18
N GLY A 37 2.56 7.27 -4.10
CA GLY A 37 2.45 7.66 -5.50
C GLY A 37 1.32 6.95 -6.26
N ASP A 38 1.06 5.67 -5.96
CA ASP A 38 -0.04 4.92 -6.58
C ASP A 38 -1.39 5.38 -6.05
N VAL A 39 -1.47 5.60 -4.72
CA VAL A 39 -2.66 6.16 -4.08
C VAL A 39 -2.97 7.54 -4.65
N LEU A 40 -1.96 8.40 -4.82
CA LEU A 40 -2.10 9.71 -5.45
C LEU A 40 -2.64 9.62 -6.89
N ARG A 41 -2.04 8.77 -7.72
CA ARG A 41 -2.51 8.56 -9.10
C ARG A 41 -3.96 8.06 -9.16
N ARG A 42 -4.34 7.14 -8.27
CA ARG A 42 -5.72 6.64 -8.18
C ARG A 42 -6.69 7.73 -7.76
N GLN A 43 -6.38 8.48 -6.70
CA GLN A 43 -7.24 9.57 -6.20
C GLN A 43 -7.46 10.68 -7.24
N VAL A 44 -6.44 10.96 -8.08
CA VAL A 44 -6.55 11.86 -9.24
C VAL A 44 -7.48 11.26 -10.30
N ALA A 45 -7.29 9.99 -10.67
CA ALA A 45 -8.13 9.31 -11.67
C ALA A 45 -9.62 9.24 -11.24
N GLU A 46 -9.86 9.04 -9.95
CA GLU A 46 -11.21 9.01 -9.34
C GLU A 46 -11.83 10.41 -9.17
N LYS A 47 -11.08 11.49 -9.47
CA LYS A 47 -11.51 12.88 -9.29
C LYS A 47 -12.02 13.17 -7.87
N SER A 48 -11.41 12.55 -6.88
CA SER A 48 -11.66 12.85 -5.47
C SER A 48 -11.30 14.30 -5.15
N GLU A 49 -11.84 14.86 -4.07
CA GLU A 49 -11.50 16.22 -3.64
C GLU A 49 -9.99 16.40 -3.40
N ILE A 50 -9.35 15.40 -2.79
CA ILE A 50 -7.89 15.37 -2.54
C ILE A 50 -7.12 15.24 -3.85
N GLY A 51 -7.60 14.37 -4.77
CA GLY A 51 -7.01 14.14 -6.07
C GLY A 51 -7.03 15.39 -6.95
N LEU A 52 -8.17 16.07 -7.05
CA LEU A 52 -8.31 17.33 -7.80
C LEU A 52 -7.43 18.45 -7.23
N ALA A 53 -7.30 18.52 -5.90
CA ALA A 53 -6.39 19.47 -5.27
C ALA A 53 -4.93 19.16 -5.61
N ALA A 54 -4.54 17.88 -5.63
CA ALA A 54 -3.18 17.46 -5.93
C ALA A 54 -2.84 17.53 -7.43
N GLU A 55 -3.83 17.32 -8.31
CA GLU A 55 -3.69 17.36 -9.77
C GLU A 55 -3.14 18.71 -10.26
N LYS A 56 -3.51 19.82 -9.62
CA LYS A 56 -2.98 21.17 -9.93
C LYS A 56 -1.45 21.21 -9.82
N TYR A 57 -0.92 20.74 -8.69
CA TYR A 57 0.53 20.72 -8.44
C TYR A 57 1.26 19.78 -9.40
N ILE A 58 0.67 18.61 -9.68
CA ILE A 58 1.24 17.62 -10.61
C ILE A 58 1.34 18.20 -12.03
N ASN A 59 0.27 18.84 -12.51
CA ASN A 59 0.23 19.45 -13.84
C ASN A 59 1.20 20.63 -13.98
N GLU A 60 1.45 21.35 -12.89
CA GLU A 60 2.44 22.43 -12.82
C GLU A 60 3.88 21.92 -12.66
N GLY A 61 4.09 20.60 -12.56
CA GLY A 61 5.41 20.01 -12.28
C GLY A 61 5.95 20.32 -10.89
N SER A 62 5.09 20.79 -9.98
CA SER A 62 5.41 21.16 -8.62
C SER A 62 5.22 19.99 -7.65
N LEU A 63 5.93 20.04 -6.52
CA LEU A 63 5.73 19.06 -5.45
C LEU A 63 4.37 19.27 -4.78
N VAL A 64 3.66 18.17 -4.56
CA VAL A 64 2.41 18.18 -3.79
C VAL A 64 2.73 18.55 -2.33
N PRO A 65 2.04 19.52 -1.73
CA PRO A 65 2.26 19.93 -0.34
C PRO A 65 2.14 18.77 0.67
N ASP A 66 3.01 18.76 1.69
CA ASP A 66 3.07 17.71 2.71
C ASP A 66 1.75 17.49 3.44
N ASN A 67 1.03 18.58 3.74
CA ASN A 67 -0.27 18.50 4.41
C ASN A 67 -1.32 17.75 3.57
N LEU A 68 -1.27 17.89 2.24
CA LEU A 68 -2.17 17.21 1.33
C LEU A 68 -1.79 15.74 1.19
N MET A 69 -0.48 15.44 1.07
CA MET A 69 0.03 14.07 1.07
C MET A 69 -0.29 13.33 2.37
N MET A 70 -0.20 14.00 3.52
CA MET A 70 -0.61 13.44 4.80
C MET A 70 -2.10 13.09 4.83
N LYS A 71 -2.97 14.00 4.37
CA LYS A 71 -4.42 13.73 4.29
C LYS A 71 -4.70 12.50 3.43
N LEU A 72 -4.04 12.39 2.28
CA LEU A 72 -4.16 11.27 1.37
C LEU A 72 -3.73 9.94 1.99
N VAL A 73 -2.58 9.90 2.66
CA VAL A 73 -2.11 8.66 3.31
C VAL A 73 -3.01 8.27 4.47
N LEU A 74 -3.47 9.25 5.26
CA LEU A 74 -4.36 8.99 6.39
C LEU A 74 -5.76 8.52 5.96
N SER A 75 -6.31 9.04 4.85
CA SER A 75 -7.59 8.54 4.33
C SER A 75 -7.47 7.10 3.88
N GLU A 76 -6.36 6.74 3.23
CA GLU A 76 -6.14 5.38 2.75
C GLU A 76 -5.95 4.38 3.90
N LEU A 77 -5.11 4.71 4.88
CA LEU A 77 -4.89 3.88 6.06
C LEU A 77 -6.15 3.65 6.90
N ARG A 78 -7.14 4.55 6.83
CA ARG A 78 -8.44 4.38 7.49
C ARG A 78 -9.37 3.46 6.69
N GLY A 79 -9.32 3.53 5.36
CA GLY A 79 -10.12 2.69 4.45
C GLY A 79 -9.68 1.23 4.45
N GLU A 80 -8.37 0.96 4.49
CA GLU A 80 -7.83 -0.41 4.46
C GLU A 80 -7.93 -1.18 5.78
N CYS A 81 -8.54 -0.60 6.83
CA CYS A 81 -8.92 -1.32 8.04
C CYS A 81 -10.15 -2.25 7.83
N GLN A 82 -10.33 -2.83 6.65
CA GLN A 82 -11.17 -4.01 6.43
C GLN A 82 -10.26 -5.20 6.16
N TYR A 83 -9.92 -5.94 7.22
CA TYR A 83 -9.24 -7.22 7.09
C TYR A 83 -10.16 -8.17 6.31
N HIS A 84 -9.79 -8.49 5.08
CA HIS A 84 -10.35 -9.63 4.36
C HIS A 84 -9.63 -10.89 4.88
N TYR A 85 -10.28 -11.63 5.77
CA TYR A 85 -9.84 -12.99 6.11
C TYR A 85 -10.23 -13.91 4.94
N ASP A 86 -9.37 -13.99 3.92
CA ASP A 86 -9.53 -14.98 2.87
C ASP A 86 -9.01 -16.33 3.40
N TYR A 87 -9.92 -17.12 3.99
CA TYR A 87 -9.67 -18.55 4.20
C TYR A 87 -9.80 -19.27 2.86
N GLN A 88 -8.87 -19.05 1.94
CA GLN A 88 -8.73 -19.90 0.76
C GLN A 88 -7.81 -21.08 1.09
N TYR A 89 -8.46 -22.23 1.22
CA TYR A 89 -7.94 -23.58 1.36
C TYR A 89 -6.55 -23.79 0.74
N TRP A 90 -5.55 -23.97 1.60
CA TRP A 90 -4.33 -24.68 1.26
C TRP A 90 -4.71 -26.15 0.95
N THR A 91 -4.92 -26.50 -0.32
CA THR A 91 -5.01 -27.91 -0.73
C THR A 91 -3.59 -28.45 -0.89
N GLY A 92 -2.97 -28.77 0.23
CA GLY A 92 -1.73 -29.53 0.29
C GLY A 92 -2.13 -30.97 0.47
N THR A 93 -2.05 -31.77 -0.58
CA THR A 93 -2.20 -33.22 -0.49
C THR A 93 -1.04 -33.75 0.36
N VAL A 94 -1.31 -34.08 1.62
CA VAL A 94 -0.39 -34.86 2.45
C VAL A 94 -0.39 -36.29 1.91
N SER A 95 0.72 -36.71 1.32
CA SER A 95 0.99 -38.13 1.10
C SER A 95 1.55 -38.70 2.39
N GLU A 96 0.72 -39.45 3.10
CA GLU A 96 1.13 -40.34 4.18
C GLU A 96 2.08 -41.40 3.62
N THR A 97 3.31 -41.47 4.14
CA THR A 97 4.16 -42.65 3.98
C THR A 97 4.36 -43.26 5.36
N GLN A 98 3.78 -44.44 5.55
CA GLN A 98 3.94 -45.27 6.75
C GLN A 98 5.35 -45.87 6.80
N SER A 99 5.94 -45.91 8.00
CA SER A 99 6.77 -47.02 8.50
C SER A 99 6.85 -46.95 10.01
#